data_AF-A0A3A9FEE7-F1
#
_entry.id   AF-A0A3A9FEE7-F1
#
_cell.length_a   1.000
_cell.length_b   1.000
_cell.length_c   1.000
_cell.angle_alpha   90.00
_cell.angle_beta   90.00
_cell.angle_gamma   90.00
#
_symmetry.space_group_name_H-M   'P 1'
#
loop_
_entity.id
_entity.type
_entity.pdbx_description
1 polymer ?
#
loop_
_entity_poly.entity_id
_entity_poly.type
_entity_poly.pdbx_seq_one_letter_code
_entity_poly.pdbx_strand_id
1 'polypeptide(L)'
;MYHERNWREKLMKGMKGTTFWKKTLAFLLCFALFLGVGFKVEAATKKHNVLFIYGTNMAQVQVRDGKDAVAPTNTYVPGYTFIGWNADITHVKSDMVVLGMYIPGELPVWNSMTAVTGTASTGMSVPQTTATYKVVFYNGNTKDVLKTEYVPYGGNATPPVNPCYGGYDFGYWVGEYTNVTSDREIMAVYYRTHTVEFKNEVTGERIDLQYIRDGETAREPKPDEMDGYEFIGWSRSLENIKEDNTVIYAQYKKR
;
A
#
# COMPACT_ATOMS: atom_id res chain seq x y z
N MET A 1 -13.93 65.71 -29.81
CA MET A 1 -13.04 64.53 -29.66
C MET A 1 -12.99 64.17 -28.19
N TYR A 2 -13.58 63.01 -27.86
CA TYR A 2 -13.45 62.13 -26.68
C TYR A 2 -12.67 62.66 -25.45
N HIS A 3 -13.32 62.88 -24.29
CA HIS A 3 -13.66 61.92 -23.21
C HIS A 3 -12.47 61.19 -22.57
N GLU A 4 -12.17 61.53 -21.31
CA GLU A 4 -12.06 60.65 -20.13
C GLU A 4 -11.11 61.25 -19.06
N ARG A 5 -11.69 61.66 -17.92
CA ARG A 5 -11.05 61.77 -16.58
C ARG A 5 -12.09 62.36 -15.63
N ASN A 6 -12.92 61.55 -14.97
CA ASN A 6 -13.63 61.93 -13.74
C ASN A 6 -14.47 60.79 -13.14
N TRP A 7 -13.85 59.91 -12.34
CA TRP A 7 -14.60 58.95 -11.50
C TRP A 7 -14.07 58.77 -10.08
N ARG A 8 -13.06 59.54 -9.63
CA ARG A 8 -12.51 59.41 -8.26
C ARG A 8 -12.97 60.47 -7.25
N GLU A 9 -13.80 61.45 -7.62
CA GLU A 9 -14.23 62.52 -6.69
C GLU A 9 -15.68 62.42 -6.19
N LYS A 10 -16.43 61.36 -6.54
CA LYS A 10 -17.87 61.29 -6.26
C LYS A 10 -18.34 60.31 -5.16
N LEU A 11 -17.43 59.76 -4.35
CA LEU A 11 -17.80 58.82 -3.26
C LEU A 11 -17.31 59.21 -1.86
N MET A 12 -16.83 60.44 -1.65
CA MET A 12 -16.41 60.94 -0.32
C MET A 12 -17.16 62.22 0.12
N LYS A 13 -18.43 62.37 -0.29
CA LYS A 13 -19.31 63.44 0.20
C LYS A 13 -20.71 62.89 0.46
N GLY A 14 -20.88 62.26 1.61
CA GLY A 14 -22.18 61.85 2.08
C GLY A 14 -22.09 61.03 3.34
N MET A 15 -21.79 61.67 4.47
CA MET A 15 -22.31 61.35 5.81
C MET A 15 -21.57 62.19 6.86
N LYS A 16 -22.11 63.38 7.13
CA LYS A 16 -21.79 64.20 8.32
C LYS A 16 -23.05 64.32 9.16
N GLY A 17 -23.00 63.79 10.40
CA GLY A 17 -23.91 64.06 11.53
C GLY A 17 -25.35 63.54 11.37
N THR A 18 -26.02 62.92 12.34
CA THR A 18 -25.94 63.10 13.79
C THR A 18 -26.57 61.90 14.53
N THR A 19 -25.98 61.58 15.68
CA THR A 19 -26.59 61.03 16.92
C THR A 19 -27.39 59.71 16.91
N PHE A 20 -26.71 58.61 17.25
CA PHE A 20 -27.16 57.80 18.39
C PHE A 20 -25.95 57.19 19.13
N TRP A 21 -25.80 57.63 20.36
CA TRP A 21 -24.71 57.36 21.28
C TRP A 21 -24.99 56.02 22.00
N LYS A 22 -24.00 55.11 22.11
CA LYS A 22 -23.54 54.48 23.38
C LYS A 22 -22.78 53.16 23.17
N LYS A 23 -21.65 53.07 23.89
CA LYS A 23 -20.77 51.91 24.21
C LYS A 23 -19.69 51.58 23.16
N THR A 24 -18.38 51.71 23.40
CA THR A 24 -17.56 52.27 24.48
C THR A 24 -16.14 52.29 23.93
N LEU A 25 -15.51 53.45 23.82
CA LEU A 25 -14.06 53.58 23.69
C LEU A 25 -13.58 54.29 24.96
N ALA A 26 -13.06 53.52 25.91
CA ALA A 26 -12.17 53.97 26.97
C ALA A 26 -11.73 52.72 27.76
N PHE A 27 -10.49 52.27 27.58
CA PHE A 27 -9.50 52.23 28.66
C PHE A 27 -8.17 51.61 28.18
N LEU A 28 -7.13 52.43 28.26
CA LEU A 28 -5.72 52.13 28.56
C LEU A 28 -4.82 51.37 27.57
N LEU A 29 -3.94 52.18 26.95
CA LEU A 29 -2.49 51.98 27.04
C LEU A 29 -2.06 51.52 28.45
N CYS A 30 -1.72 50.24 28.61
CA CYS A 30 -0.75 49.78 29.60
C CYS A 30 -0.27 48.36 29.25
N PHE A 31 1.00 48.10 29.57
CA PHE A 31 1.71 46.82 29.47
C PHE A 31 2.17 46.34 28.09
N ALA A 32 3.28 46.94 27.65
CA ALA A 32 4.38 46.13 27.15
C ALA A 32 4.80 45.08 28.22
N LEU A 33 5.28 43.91 27.75
CA LEU A 33 5.75 42.73 28.48
C LEU A 33 4.68 41.66 28.79
N PHE A 34 4.35 40.86 27.78
CA PHE A 34 4.34 39.41 27.95
C PHE A 34 5.22 38.78 26.86
N LEU A 35 6.24 38.08 27.34
CA LEU A 35 7.25 37.37 26.58
C LEU A 35 6.62 36.31 25.67
N GLY A 36 7.10 36.27 24.42
CA GLY A 36 7.30 35.09 23.60
C GLY A 36 6.28 33.95 23.72
N VAL A 37 5.20 34.05 22.96
CA VAL A 37 4.66 32.86 22.28
C VAL A 37 4.16 33.32 20.92
N GLY A 38 5.05 33.20 19.92
CA GLY A 38 4.63 33.33 18.54
C GLY A 38 3.58 32.25 18.28
N PHE A 39 2.33 32.65 18.07
CA PHE A 39 1.31 31.75 17.56
C PHE A 39 1.65 31.53 16.08
N LYS A 40 2.53 30.55 15.84
CA LYS A 40 2.88 30.11 14.51
C LYS A 40 1.67 29.35 13.98
N VAL A 41 0.88 29.99 13.12
CA VAL A 41 -0.09 29.29 12.29
C VAL A 41 0.74 28.43 11.34
N GLU A 42 0.99 27.19 11.72
CA GLU A 42 1.61 26.21 10.82
C GLU A 42 0.55 25.81 9.81
N ALA A 43 0.70 26.31 8.57
CA ALA A 43 -0.06 25.83 7.44
C ALA A 43 -0.02 24.29 7.44
N ALA A 44 -1.18 23.64 7.27
CA ALA A 44 -1.26 22.19 7.18
C ALA A 44 -0.29 21.71 6.09
N THR A 45 0.81 21.10 6.51
CA THR A 45 1.85 20.65 5.58
C THR A 45 1.26 19.54 4.73
N LYS A 46 1.18 19.75 3.41
CA LYS A 46 0.76 18.73 2.44
C LYS A 46 1.52 17.42 2.71
N LYS A 47 0.81 16.30 2.70
CA LYS A 47 1.38 14.95 2.90
C LYS A 47 1.20 14.11 1.65
N HIS A 48 2.04 13.11 1.50
CA HIS A 48 2.02 12.14 0.39
C HIS A 48 2.01 10.71 0.92
N ASN A 49 1.26 9.85 0.24
CA ASN A 49 1.23 8.42 0.47
C ASN A 49 2.40 7.74 -0.25
N VAL A 50 3.23 7.02 0.50
CA VAL A 50 4.24 6.12 -0.08
C VAL A 50 3.86 4.69 0.28
N LEU A 51 3.51 3.91 -0.74
CA LEU A 51 3.17 2.49 -0.59
C LEU A 51 4.37 1.62 -0.96
N PHE A 52 4.95 0.94 0.03
CA PHE A 52 5.99 -0.06 -0.17
C PHE A 52 5.37 -1.43 -0.39
N ILE A 53 5.77 -2.10 -1.47
CA ILE A 53 5.35 -3.46 -1.80
C ILE A 53 6.60 -4.36 -1.89
N TYR A 54 6.60 -5.45 -1.12
CA TYR A 54 7.73 -6.36 -1.04
C TYR A 54 7.31 -7.79 -0.68
N GLY A 55 7.49 -8.73 -1.61
CA GLY A 55 6.86 -10.05 -1.50
C GLY A 55 5.34 -9.89 -1.39
N THR A 56 4.73 -10.48 -0.35
CA THR A 56 3.31 -10.33 -0.01
C THR A 56 3.04 -9.22 1.02
N ASN A 57 4.08 -8.54 1.51
CA ASN A 57 3.92 -7.49 2.51
C ASN A 57 3.66 -6.15 1.84
N MET A 58 2.80 -5.37 2.48
CA MET A 58 2.54 -3.98 2.13
C MET A 58 2.71 -3.11 3.36
N ALA A 59 3.38 -1.98 3.19
CA ALA A 59 3.51 -0.96 4.22
C ALA A 59 3.28 0.41 3.61
N GLN A 60 2.34 1.17 4.16
CA GLN A 60 2.09 2.54 3.74
C GLN A 60 2.65 3.50 4.79
N VAL A 61 3.37 4.52 4.32
CA VAL A 61 3.80 5.64 5.17
C VAL A 61 3.28 6.97 4.62
N GLN A 62 3.03 7.90 5.54
CA GLN A 62 2.67 9.27 5.22
C GLN A 62 3.87 10.17 5.48
N VAL A 63 4.29 10.91 4.46
CA VAL A 63 5.44 11.82 4.55
C VAL A 63 5.01 13.24 4.19
N ARG A 64 5.56 14.25 4.88
CA ARG A 64 5.31 15.66 4.53
C ARG A 64 5.99 16.01 3.20
N ASP A 65 5.43 16.95 2.46
CA ASP A 65 5.98 17.42 1.19
C ASP A 65 7.48 17.79 1.31
N GLY A 66 8.28 17.22 0.42
CA GLY A 66 9.73 17.41 0.36
C GLY A 66 10.53 16.72 1.48
N LYS A 67 9.90 15.86 2.31
CA LYS A 67 10.60 15.02 3.29
C LYS A 67 10.86 13.62 2.74
N ASP A 68 11.82 12.94 3.36
CA ASP A 68 12.19 11.58 3.02
C ASP A 68 11.19 10.60 3.64
N ALA A 69 10.78 9.59 2.87
CA ALA A 69 10.01 8.48 3.40
C ALA A 69 10.94 7.50 4.13
N VAL A 70 10.45 6.90 5.21
CA VAL A 70 11.19 5.87 5.94
C VAL A 70 10.72 4.51 5.43
N ALA A 71 11.64 3.77 4.81
CA ALA A 71 11.34 2.44 4.31
C ALA A 71 11.19 1.41 5.46
N PRO A 72 10.40 0.34 5.24
CA PRO A 72 10.36 -0.81 6.13
C PRO A 72 11.75 -1.43 6.32
N THR A 73 12.11 -1.77 7.55
CA THR A 73 13.39 -2.40 7.89
C THR A 73 13.36 -3.93 7.82
N ASN A 74 12.18 -4.54 7.99
CA ASN A 74 11.99 -5.97 7.77
C ASN A 74 11.54 -6.23 6.34
N THR A 75 12.50 -6.38 5.44
CA THR A 75 12.28 -6.69 4.01
C THR A 75 12.51 -8.17 3.70
N TYR A 76 12.40 -9.04 4.71
CA TYR A 76 12.62 -10.46 4.54
C TYR A 76 11.58 -11.06 3.59
N VAL A 77 12.08 -11.61 2.49
CA VAL A 77 11.29 -12.40 1.54
C VAL A 77 11.95 -13.78 1.44
N PRO A 78 11.28 -14.86 1.87
CA PRO A 78 11.85 -16.20 1.86
C PRO A 78 12.40 -16.61 0.49
N GLY A 79 13.66 -17.05 0.44
CA GLY A 79 14.31 -17.47 -0.80
C GLY A 79 14.85 -16.33 -1.67
N TYR A 80 14.81 -15.09 -1.18
CA TYR A 80 15.30 -13.92 -1.89
C TYR A 80 16.15 -13.01 -0.99
N THR A 81 17.21 -12.45 -1.57
CA THR A 81 18.00 -11.39 -0.95
C THR A 81 17.46 -10.05 -1.40
N PHE A 82 17.05 -9.21 -0.45
CA PHE A 82 16.65 -7.84 -0.72
C PHE A 82 17.86 -7.02 -1.16
N ILE A 83 17.78 -6.39 -2.34
CA ILE A 83 18.88 -5.59 -2.90
C ILE A 83 18.59 -4.09 -2.93
N GLY A 84 17.40 -3.67 -2.51
CA GLY A 84 17.03 -2.27 -2.39
C GLY A 84 15.63 -1.96 -2.93
N TRP A 85 15.28 -0.69 -2.91
CA TRP A 85 14.01 -0.21 -3.46
C TRP A 85 14.20 0.30 -4.89
N ASN A 86 13.19 0.17 -5.73
CA ASN A 86 13.25 0.56 -7.14
C ASN A 86 13.15 2.09 -7.39
N ALA A 87 12.92 2.88 -6.34
CA ALA A 87 12.64 4.31 -6.45
C ALA A 87 13.38 5.12 -5.38
N ASP A 88 13.70 6.37 -5.72
CA ASP A 88 14.21 7.35 -4.75
C ASP A 88 13.07 7.76 -3.83
N ILE A 89 13.32 7.59 -2.52
CA ILE A 89 12.37 7.89 -1.45
C ILE A 89 12.76 9.16 -0.68
N THR A 90 13.77 9.89 -1.15
CA THR A 90 14.14 11.20 -0.61
C THR A 90 13.28 12.30 -1.23
N HIS A 91 13.04 13.38 -0.48
CA HIS A 91 12.34 14.57 -0.96
C HIS A 91 11.01 14.30 -1.69
N VAL A 92 10.13 13.49 -1.12
CA VAL A 92 8.88 13.05 -1.77
C VAL A 92 7.93 14.23 -2.03
N LYS A 93 7.47 14.40 -3.28
CA LYS A 93 6.58 15.51 -3.71
C LYS A 93 5.22 15.05 -4.27
N SER A 94 5.00 13.74 -4.35
CA SER A 94 3.75 13.14 -4.80
C SER A 94 3.60 11.75 -4.21
N ASP A 95 2.36 11.26 -4.21
CA ASP A 95 2.07 9.86 -3.91
C ASP A 95 2.86 8.95 -4.86
N MET A 96 3.41 7.85 -4.33
CA MET A 96 4.21 6.91 -5.11
C MET A 96 4.12 5.49 -4.59
N VAL A 97 4.32 4.53 -5.49
CA VAL A 97 4.47 3.11 -5.17
C VAL A 97 5.94 2.74 -5.31
N VAL A 98 6.49 2.11 -4.28
CA VAL A 98 7.89 1.71 -4.18
C VAL A 98 7.96 0.20 -4.08
N LEU A 99 8.62 -0.43 -5.04
CA LEU A 99 8.75 -1.88 -5.14
C LEU A 99 10.10 -2.32 -4.59
N GLY A 100 10.08 -3.32 -3.72
CA GLY A 100 11.29 -3.98 -3.25
C GLY A 100 11.90 -4.81 -4.38
N MET A 101 13.20 -4.62 -4.61
CA MET A 101 13.98 -5.37 -5.57
C MET A 101 14.68 -6.54 -4.87
N TYR A 102 14.65 -7.69 -5.53
CA TYR A 102 15.09 -8.96 -4.97
C TYR A 102 15.90 -9.74 -5.99
N ILE A 103 16.92 -10.45 -5.52
CA ILE A 103 17.58 -11.53 -6.27
C ILE A 103 17.32 -12.86 -5.56
N PRO A 104 17.24 -14.00 -6.28
CA PRO A 104 17.16 -15.30 -5.64
C PRO A 104 18.30 -15.45 -4.62
N GLY A 105 17.98 -15.87 -3.40
CA GLY A 105 19.00 -16.24 -2.41
C GLY A 105 19.76 -17.45 -2.93
N GLU A 106 21.08 -17.48 -2.73
CA GLU A 106 21.88 -18.64 -3.13
C GLU A 106 21.25 -19.90 -2.51
N LEU A 107 20.88 -20.85 -3.38
CA LEU A 107 20.47 -22.18 -2.95
C LEU A 107 21.57 -22.74 -2.04
N PRO A 108 21.25 -23.49 -0.98
CA PRO A 108 22.29 -24.24 -0.28
C PRO A 108 22.98 -25.13 -1.30
N VAL A 109 24.25 -24.85 -1.59
CA VAL A 109 25.14 -25.77 -2.27
C VAL A 109 25.25 -26.97 -1.35
N TRP A 110 24.47 -28.02 -1.60
CA TRP A 110 24.70 -29.29 -0.94
C TRP A 110 26.03 -29.82 -1.46
N ASN A 111 27.07 -29.63 -0.65
CA ASN A 111 28.34 -30.33 -0.79
C ASN A 111 28.05 -31.83 -0.75
N SER A 112 27.87 -32.45 -1.90
CA SER A 112 28.01 -33.89 -2.05
C SER A 112 29.46 -34.20 -2.35
N MET A 113 30.28 -34.30 -1.30
CA MET A 113 31.37 -35.29 -1.23
C MET A 113 32.16 -35.14 0.06
N THR A 114 32.13 -36.19 0.87
CA THR A 114 33.39 -36.70 1.43
C THR A 114 33.45 -38.16 1.06
N ALA A 115 34.22 -38.47 0.01
CA ALA A 115 34.64 -39.84 -0.23
C ALA A 115 35.52 -40.25 0.96
N VAL A 116 35.00 -41.12 1.81
CA VAL A 116 35.84 -41.83 2.79
C VAL A 116 36.55 -42.93 2.02
N THR A 117 37.84 -42.69 1.74
CA THR A 117 38.79 -43.74 1.36
C THR A 117 39.04 -44.62 2.59
N GLY A 118 38.20 -45.63 2.79
CA GLY A 118 38.35 -46.66 3.81
C GLY A 118 38.41 -48.04 3.16
N THR A 119 39.49 -48.75 3.43
CA THR A 119 39.86 -50.10 2.96
C THR A 119 38.75 -51.16 3.08
N ALA A 120 38.76 -52.09 2.12
CA ALA A 120 37.83 -53.20 1.88
C ALA A 120 37.22 -53.87 3.12
N SER A 121 35.90 -54.06 3.10
CA SER A 121 35.25 -55.25 3.68
C SER A 121 34.02 -55.64 2.86
N THR A 122 33.80 -56.94 2.77
CA THR A 122 32.89 -57.66 1.89
C THR A 122 31.43 -57.29 2.18
N GLY A 123 30.80 -56.60 1.22
CA GLY A 123 29.37 -56.30 1.21
C GLY A 123 29.07 -55.30 0.13
N MET A 124 28.64 -55.77 -1.06
CA MET A 124 28.25 -54.88 -2.16
C MET A 124 27.00 -54.08 -1.75
N SER A 125 27.20 -52.90 -1.14
CA SER A 125 26.19 -51.85 -1.13
C SER A 125 26.20 -51.20 -2.50
N VAL A 126 25.27 -51.61 -3.36
CA VAL A 126 24.94 -50.81 -4.56
C VAL A 126 24.55 -49.42 -4.06
N PRO A 127 25.16 -48.32 -4.53
CA PRO A 127 24.68 -46.99 -4.19
C PRO A 127 23.25 -46.91 -4.75
N GLN A 128 22.26 -46.95 -3.86
CA GLN A 128 20.87 -46.82 -4.26
C GLN A 128 20.68 -45.36 -4.69
N THR A 129 20.81 -45.10 -5.99
CA THR A 129 20.45 -43.81 -6.59
C THR A 129 18.95 -43.64 -6.42
N THR A 130 18.54 -42.92 -5.37
CA THR A 130 17.15 -42.52 -5.23
C THR A 130 16.81 -41.60 -6.39
N ALA A 131 15.93 -42.05 -7.28
CA ALA A 131 15.43 -41.21 -8.37
C ALA A 131 14.83 -39.93 -7.77
N THR A 132 15.22 -38.78 -8.31
CA THR A 132 14.64 -37.46 -7.99
C THR A 132 13.76 -37.00 -9.12
N TYR A 133 12.66 -36.34 -8.79
CA TYR A 133 11.72 -35.77 -9.74
C TYR A 133 11.68 -34.26 -9.66
N LYS A 134 11.53 -33.63 -10.82
CA LYS A 134 11.44 -32.18 -10.97
C LYS A 134 9.99 -31.73 -10.75
N VAL A 135 9.79 -30.78 -9.85
CA VAL A 135 8.51 -30.10 -9.62
C VAL A 135 8.69 -28.63 -9.98
N VAL A 136 7.86 -28.12 -10.88
CA VAL A 136 7.92 -26.72 -11.32
C VAL A 136 6.62 -26.01 -10.99
N PHE A 137 6.71 -24.94 -10.22
CA PHE A 137 5.59 -24.05 -9.88
C PHE A 137 5.56 -22.90 -10.87
N TYR A 138 4.40 -22.67 -11.49
CA TYR A 138 4.18 -21.64 -12.50
C TYR A 138 3.16 -20.61 -12.06
N ASN A 139 3.31 -19.40 -12.56
CA ASN A 139 2.22 -18.45 -12.63
C ASN A 139 1.18 -19.01 -13.62
N GLY A 140 -0.05 -19.28 -13.17
CA GLY A 140 -1.06 -19.87 -14.05
C GLY A 140 -1.52 -18.95 -15.19
N ASN A 141 -1.39 -17.63 -15.03
CA ASN A 141 -1.78 -16.63 -16.04
C ASN A 141 -0.67 -16.38 -17.06
N THR A 142 0.56 -16.08 -16.60
CA THR A 142 1.67 -15.71 -17.49
C THR A 142 2.49 -16.91 -17.97
N LYS A 143 2.37 -18.06 -17.30
CA LYS A 143 3.22 -19.26 -17.48
C LYS A 143 4.68 -19.08 -17.10
N ASP A 144 5.03 -18.02 -16.38
CA ASP A 144 6.38 -17.84 -15.83
C ASP A 144 6.68 -18.89 -14.76
N VAL A 145 7.92 -19.38 -14.72
CA VAL A 145 8.40 -20.25 -13.65
C VAL A 145 8.60 -19.42 -12.38
N LEU A 146 7.89 -19.79 -11.32
CA LEU A 146 8.00 -19.17 -10.00
C LEU A 146 9.02 -19.91 -9.12
N LYS A 147 9.08 -21.24 -9.23
CA LYS A 147 10.03 -22.08 -8.49
C LYS A 147 10.23 -23.42 -9.19
N THR A 148 11.45 -23.93 -9.18
CA THR A 148 11.77 -25.32 -9.53
C THR A 148 12.35 -26.01 -8.30
N GLU A 149 11.86 -27.20 -7.97
CA GLU A 149 12.34 -28.02 -6.85
C GLU A 149 12.56 -29.46 -7.33
N TYR A 150 13.63 -30.10 -6.85
CA TYR A 150 13.85 -31.54 -7.06
C TYR A 150 13.62 -32.27 -5.75
N VAL A 151 12.77 -33.30 -5.79
CA VAL A 151 12.40 -34.10 -4.62
C VAL A 151 12.66 -35.58 -4.87
N PRO A 152 13.03 -36.38 -3.87
CA PRO A 152 13.19 -37.83 -4.04
C PRO A 152 11.84 -38.51 -4.39
N TYR A 153 11.89 -39.72 -4.95
CA TYR A 153 10.70 -40.55 -5.16
C TYR A 153 9.85 -40.66 -3.87
N GLY A 154 8.58 -40.31 -3.96
CA GLY A 154 7.63 -40.27 -2.85
C GLY A 154 7.79 -39.06 -1.91
N GLY A 155 8.72 -38.14 -2.21
CA GLY A 155 8.95 -36.91 -1.45
C GLY A 155 7.88 -35.84 -1.72
N ASN A 156 7.88 -34.78 -0.89
CA ASN A 156 6.99 -33.63 -1.05
C ASN A 156 7.79 -32.41 -1.50
N ALA A 157 7.29 -31.68 -2.48
CA ALA A 157 7.76 -30.36 -2.83
C ALA A 157 7.04 -29.29 -2.01
N THR A 158 7.67 -28.13 -1.83
CA THR A 158 7.08 -27.02 -1.07
C THR A 158 6.68 -25.90 -2.03
N PRO A 159 5.43 -25.44 -2.05
CA PRO A 159 5.06 -24.29 -2.89
C PRO A 159 5.89 -23.04 -2.55
N PRO A 160 6.15 -22.15 -3.54
CA PRO A 160 6.71 -20.84 -3.23
C PRO A 160 5.68 -20.00 -2.46
N VAL A 161 6.11 -18.83 -1.97
CA VAL A 161 5.18 -17.83 -1.44
C VAL A 161 4.15 -17.49 -2.52
N ASN A 162 2.90 -17.24 -2.10
CA ASN A 162 1.81 -16.93 -2.99
C ASN A 162 2.19 -15.77 -3.93
N PRO A 163 2.19 -15.98 -5.26
CA PRO A 163 2.60 -14.97 -6.22
C PRO A 163 1.62 -13.79 -6.24
N CYS A 164 2.16 -12.59 -6.42
CA CYS A 164 1.36 -11.38 -6.64
C CYS A 164 1.18 -11.16 -8.15
N TYR A 165 -0.05 -10.86 -8.56
CA TYR A 165 -0.35 -10.52 -9.95
C TYR A 165 -1.33 -9.33 -9.96
N GLY A 166 -0.92 -8.20 -10.53
CA GLY A 166 -1.66 -6.93 -10.41
C GLY A 166 -3.12 -7.04 -10.89
N GLY A 167 -4.06 -6.61 -10.04
CA GLY A 167 -5.50 -6.75 -10.27
C GLY A 167 -6.06 -8.14 -9.98
N TYR A 168 -5.29 -9.00 -9.31
CA TYR A 168 -5.70 -10.34 -8.93
C TYR A 168 -5.22 -10.74 -7.53
N ASP A 169 -6.03 -11.54 -6.85
CA ASP A 169 -5.72 -12.21 -5.59
C ASP A 169 -5.35 -13.67 -5.84
N PHE A 170 -4.38 -14.19 -5.11
CA PHE A 170 -4.00 -15.59 -5.18
C PHE A 170 -5.11 -16.46 -4.59
N GLY A 171 -5.54 -17.46 -5.35
CA GLY A 171 -6.48 -18.47 -4.88
C GLY A 171 -5.74 -19.64 -4.23
N TYR A 172 -5.17 -20.49 -5.06
CA TYR A 172 -4.56 -21.75 -4.65
C TYR A 172 -3.64 -22.32 -5.75
N TRP A 173 -2.91 -23.39 -5.42
CA TRP A 173 -2.10 -24.15 -6.37
C TRP A 173 -2.88 -25.32 -6.94
N VAL A 174 -2.85 -25.51 -8.26
CA VAL A 174 -3.42 -26.65 -8.97
C VAL A 174 -2.31 -27.63 -9.32
N GLY A 175 -2.46 -28.88 -8.87
CA GLY A 175 -1.53 -29.98 -9.10
C GLY A 175 -1.09 -30.65 -7.80
N GLU A 176 -0.62 -31.89 -7.89
CA GLU A 176 -0.13 -32.67 -6.76
C GLU A 176 1.38 -32.46 -6.57
N TYR A 177 1.76 -31.82 -5.47
CA TYR A 177 3.16 -31.57 -5.09
C TYR A 177 3.59 -32.38 -3.85
N THR A 178 2.74 -33.27 -3.34
CA THR A 178 3.08 -34.25 -2.31
C THR A 178 3.19 -35.66 -2.90
N ASN A 179 3.97 -36.54 -2.29
CA ASN A 179 4.19 -37.92 -2.73
C ASN A 179 4.56 -38.01 -4.23
N VAL A 180 5.61 -37.29 -4.62
CA VAL A 180 6.01 -37.10 -6.01
C VAL A 180 6.72 -38.35 -6.55
N THR A 181 6.09 -39.02 -7.52
CA THR A 181 6.63 -40.25 -8.17
C THR A 181 6.95 -40.06 -9.66
N SER A 182 6.80 -38.85 -10.18
CA SER A 182 7.18 -38.43 -11.52
C SER A 182 7.34 -36.90 -11.52
N ASP A 183 7.92 -36.33 -12.58
CA ASP A 183 7.96 -34.87 -12.73
C ASP A 183 6.55 -34.25 -12.67
N ARG A 184 6.46 -33.03 -12.13
CA ARG A 184 5.22 -32.30 -11.89
C ARG A 184 5.32 -30.85 -12.36
N GLU A 185 4.19 -30.35 -12.84
CA GLU A 185 3.95 -28.93 -13.08
C GLU A 185 2.76 -28.50 -12.23
N ILE A 186 2.94 -27.44 -11.46
CA ILE A 186 1.97 -26.92 -10.50
C ILE A 186 1.65 -25.48 -10.90
N MET A 187 0.37 -25.12 -11.00
CA MET A 187 -0.04 -23.78 -11.49
C MET A 187 -0.75 -22.99 -10.41
N ALA A 188 -0.37 -21.72 -10.23
CA ALA A 188 -1.14 -20.80 -9.38
C ALA A 188 -2.46 -20.40 -10.05
N VAL A 189 -3.55 -20.41 -9.30
CA VAL A 189 -4.86 -19.89 -9.71
C VAL A 189 -5.07 -18.53 -9.04
N TYR A 190 -5.71 -17.63 -9.77
CA TYR A 190 -5.98 -16.27 -9.31
C TYR A 190 -7.44 -15.87 -9.49
N TYR A 191 -7.93 -15.02 -8.61
CA TYR A 191 -9.22 -14.36 -8.71
C TYR A 191 -9.03 -12.90 -9.07
N ARG A 192 -9.80 -12.37 -10.01
CA ARG A 192 -9.75 -10.94 -10.32
C ARG A 192 -10.20 -10.13 -9.09
N THR A 193 -9.53 -9.02 -8.83
CA THR A 193 -9.88 -8.07 -7.79
C THR A 193 -10.23 -6.71 -8.36
N HIS A 194 -11.11 -6.00 -7.67
CA HIS A 194 -11.50 -4.62 -7.92
C HIS A 194 -11.02 -3.72 -6.79
N THR A 195 -10.55 -2.53 -7.15
CA THR A 195 -10.16 -1.52 -6.18
C THR A 195 -11.39 -0.74 -5.71
N VAL A 196 -11.58 -0.64 -4.40
CA VAL A 196 -12.65 0.14 -3.77
C VAL A 196 -12.03 1.19 -2.86
N GLU A 197 -12.20 2.47 -3.19
CA GLU A 197 -11.76 3.60 -2.38
C GLU A 197 -12.93 4.16 -1.57
N PHE A 198 -12.77 4.17 -0.24
CA PHE A 198 -13.73 4.82 0.65
C PHE A 198 -13.29 6.24 0.93
N LYS A 199 -14.18 7.21 0.78
CA LYS A 199 -13.89 8.64 0.94
C LYS A 199 -14.88 9.33 1.85
N ASN A 200 -14.43 10.35 2.55
CA ASN A 200 -15.33 11.25 3.26
C ASN A 200 -15.98 12.21 2.26
N GLU A 201 -17.32 12.28 2.19
CA GLU A 201 -18.01 13.16 1.24
C GLU A 201 -17.75 14.64 1.50
N VAL A 202 -17.50 15.03 2.75
CA VAL A 202 -17.32 16.42 3.15
C VAL A 202 -15.88 16.89 2.92
N THR A 203 -14.90 16.10 3.33
CA THR A 203 -13.48 16.49 3.22
C THR A 203 -12.84 16.04 1.90
N GLY A 204 -13.40 15.02 1.25
CA GLY A 204 -12.81 14.36 0.09
C GLY A 204 -11.62 13.45 0.42
N GLU A 205 -11.25 13.33 1.70
CA GLU A 205 -10.12 12.50 2.14
C GLU A 205 -10.44 11.01 2.08
N ARG A 206 -9.43 10.19 1.79
CA ARG A 206 -9.56 8.73 1.75
C ARG A 206 -9.59 8.16 3.16
N ILE A 207 -10.64 7.40 3.46
CA ILE A 207 -10.86 6.67 4.71
C ILE A 207 -10.18 5.30 4.65
N ASP A 208 -10.42 4.54 3.56
CA ASP A 208 -9.88 3.19 3.38
C ASP A 208 -9.68 2.87 1.89
N LEU A 209 -8.84 1.86 1.60
CA LEU A 209 -8.64 1.32 0.26
C LEU A 209 -8.67 -0.20 0.34
N GLN A 210 -9.55 -0.83 -0.43
CA GLN A 210 -9.74 -2.28 -0.41
C GLN A 210 -9.60 -2.91 -1.80
N TYR A 211 -9.12 -4.15 -1.82
CA TYR A 211 -9.07 -5.00 -3.00
C TYR A 211 -10.05 -6.14 -2.79
N ILE A 212 -11.15 -6.14 -3.56
CA ILE A 212 -12.29 -7.03 -3.37
C ILE A 212 -12.36 -7.97 -4.56
N ARG A 213 -12.48 -9.29 -4.34
CA ARG A 213 -12.62 -10.24 -5.45
C ARG A 213 -13.91 -9.96 -6.22
N ASP A 214 -13.93 -10.33 -7.50
CA ASP A 214 -15.09 -10.14 -8.36
C ASP A 214 -16.38 -10.73 -7.73
N GLY A 215 -17.36 -9.86 -7.48
CA GLY A 215 -18.64 -10.22 -6.89
C GLY A 215 -18.66 -10.35 -5.36
N GLU A 216 -17.55 -10.11 -4.66
CA GLU A 216 -17.52 -10.11 -3.20
C GLU A 216 -18.00 -8.77 -2.59
N THR A 217 -18.21 -8.78 -1.27
CA THR A 217 -18.65 -7.63 -0.47
C THR A 217 -17.45 -6.91 0.13
N ALA A 218 -17.40 -5.58 -0.04
CA ALA A 218 -16.41 -4.74 0.61
C ALA A 218 -16.65 -4.69 2.13
N ARG A 219 -15.56 -4.67 2.90
CA ARG A 219 -15.65 -4.54 4.36
C ARG A 219 -16.01 -3.11 4.69
N GLU A 220 -17.00 -2.90 5.54
CA GLU A 220 -17.32 -1.56 6.03
C GLU A 220 -16.16 -1.00 6.88
N PRO A 221 -15.55 0.14 6.50
CA PRO A 221 -14.53 0.78 7.31
C PRO A 221 -15.15 1.63 8.43
N LYS A 222 -14.36 2.00 9.43
CA LYS A 222 -14.82 2.97 10.45
C LYS A 222 -14.89 4.36 9.78
N PRO A 223 -16.05 5.05 9.80
CA PRO A 223 -16.16 6.41 9.28
C PRO A 223 -15.42 7.41 10.18
N ASP A 224 -15.04 8.56 9.62
CA ASP A 224 -14.43 9.64 10.37
C ASP A 224 -15.42 10.28 11.34
N GLU A 225 -14.92 10.71 12.49
CA GLU A 225 -15.69 11.52 13.42
C GLU A 225 -15.54 13.00 13.03
N MET A 226 -16.66 13.69 12.82
CA MET A 226 -16.68 15.09 12.39
C MET A 226 -17.52 15.95 13.34
N ASP A 227 -16.94 17.06 13.80
CA ASP A 227 -17.59 17.99 14.73
C ASP A 227 -18.85 18.61 14.12
N GLY A 228 -19.98 18.43 14.80
CA GLY A 228 -21.28 18.95 14.34
C GLY A 228 -21.91 18.15 13.19
N TYR A 229 -21.36 16.98 12.84
CA TYR A 229 -21.91 16.07 11.85
C TYR A 229 -22.22 14.70 12.48
N GLU A 230 -23.10 13.96 11.83
CA GLU A 230 -23.47 12.57 12.13
C GLU A 230 -23.32 11.74 10.86
N PHE A 231 -22.65 10.60 10.95
CA PHE A 231 -22.54 9.66 9.84
C PHE A 231 -23.90 9.00 9.60
N ILE A 232 -24.38 9.01 8.35
CA ILE A 232 -25.71 8.50 7.98
C ILE A 232 -25.67 7.28 7.05
N GLY A 233 -24.48 6.89 6.55
CA GLY A 233 -24.31 5.72 5.72
C GLY A 233 -23.33 5.94 4.56
N TRP A 234 -23.24 4.93 3.70
CA TRP A 234 -22.38 4.92 2.51
C TRP A 234 -23.18 5.22 1.25
N SER A 235 -22.56 5.89 0.29
CA SER A 235 -23.22 6.39 -0.94
C SER A 235 -23.70 5.29 -1.90
N ARG A 236 -23.24 4.05 -1.74
CA ARG A 236 -23.68 2.89 -2.52
C ARG A 236 -23.54 1.60 -1.71
N SER A 237 -24.19 0.53 -2.19
CA SER A 237 -24.06 -0.81 -1.62
C SER A 237 -22.59 -1.25 -1.62
N LEU A 238 -22.20 -1.93 -0.54
CA LEU A 238 -20.88 -2.55 -0.39
C LEU A 238 -20.83 -3.96 -1.00
N GLU A 239 -21.98 -4.51 -1.40
CA GLU A 239 -22.10 -5.88 -1.87
C GLU A 239 -21.88 -6.01 -3.38
N ASN A 240 -21.43 -7.19 -3.81
CA ASN A 240 -21.37 -7.59 -5.21
C ASN A 240 -20.55 -6.60 -6.08
N ILE A 241 -19.36 -6.25 -5.61
CA ILE A 241 -18.47 -5.32 -6.31
C ILE A 241 -17.92 -5.99 -7.58
N LYS A 242 -18.23 -5.40 -8.73
CA LYS A 242 -17.77 -5.87 -10.07
C LYS A 242 -17.05 -4.80 -10.89
N GLU A 243 -17.05 -3.57 -10.39
CA GLU A 243 -16.47 -2.41 -11.05
C GLU A 243 -15.12 -2.10 -10.39
N ASP A 244 -14.06 -2.07 -11.19
CA ASP A 244 -12.76 -1.61 -10.73
C ASP A 244 -12.76 -0.09 -10.51
N ASN A 245 -11.93 0.38 -9.58
CA ASN A 245 -11.83 1.78 -9.15
C ASN A 245 -13.17 2.36 -8.65
N THR A 246 -13.95 1.54 -7.95
CA THR A 246 -15.19 1.99 -7.30
C THR A 246 -14.87 2.98 -6.18
N VAL A 247 -15.52 4.15 -6.17
CA VAL A 247 -15.43 5.10 -5.05
C VAL A 247 -16.74 5.09 -4.27
N ILE A 248 -16.65 4.94 -2.95
CA ILE A 248 -17.79 4.93 -2.02
C ILE A 248 -17.61 6.04 -1.01
N TYR A 249 -18.59 6.94 -0.92
CA TYR A 249 -18.50 8.09 -0.02
C TYR A 249 -19.23 7.82 1.31
N ALA A 250 -18.58 8.11 2.42
CA ALA A 250 -19.20 8.27 3.72
C ALA A 250 -20.03 9.56 3.71
N GLN A 251 -21.32 9.41 3.95
CA GLN A 251 -22.27 10.51 3.94
C GLN A 251 -22.56 10.98 5.36
N TYR A 252 -22.71 12.29 5.50
CA TYR A 252 -22.90 12.92 6.80
C TYR A 252 -24.04 13.93 6.78
N LYS A 253 -24.76 14.02 7.89
CA LYS A 253 -25.79 15.02 8.14
C LYS A 253 -25.32 15.97 9.22
N LYS A 254 -25.48 17.29 9.00
CA LYS A 254 -25.21 18.29 10.03
C LYS A 254 -26.22 18.13 11.18
N ARG A 255 -25.72 18.16 12.42
CA ARG A 255 -26.53 18.12 13.64
C ARG A 255 -27.35 19.40 13.83
#